data_AF-A0A1J3IKQ7-F1
#
_entry.id   AF-A0A1J3IKQ7-F1
#
_cell.length_a   1.000
_cell.length_b   1.000
_cell.length_c   1.000
_cell.angle_alpha   90.00
_cell.angle_beta   90.00
_cell.angle_gamma   90.00
#
_symmetry.space_group_name_H-M   'P 1'
#
loop_
_entity.id
_entity.type
_entity.pdbx_description
1 polymer ?
#
loop_
_entity_poly.entity_id
_entity_poly.type
_entity_poly.pdbx_seq_one_letter_code
_entity_poly.pdbx_strand_id
1 'polypeptide(L)'
;QVKVTCFSYKEAPTFFFLMASSCFLRSILFSSPTNFPSSRSNSRSVFFPKSLTCSFASSGSRFESFSVSSILSGSSRRFADSRRKVSEVRSMATTASEMGEGEKKRVEIFDTEENLAADLAKFTADLSDKFCKERGAFTVVVSGGSLIKSLRKLVESPYIDSIDWSRWHFFWVDERVVPKHHDDSNYRLAYDSFLSKVSIPPGNVYAINESLSAEAAADDYETCLKHLVKTNILRVSESTGFPKFDLMLLGMGPDGHVASLFPGHSLCNESEKWVTSITDSPKPPSERITFTFPVINSSAHVALVVCGSGKAEAVQAALNKTGDVPAGSVSAEDELVWFLDKPASSKL
;
A
#
# COMPACT_ATOMS: atom_id res chain seq x y z
N GLN A 1 0.90 25.98 -76.01
CA GLN A 1 2.20 25.28 -75.95
C GLN A 1 2.10 24.20 -74.89
N VAL A 2 2.50 22.99 -75.27
CA VAL A 2 2.39 21.73 -74.54
C VAL A 2 3.50 21.62 -73.47
N LYS A 3 3.19 21.09 -72.28
CA LYS A 3 4.05 20.13 -71.52
C LYS A 3 3.30 19.61 -70.29
N VAL A 4 2.80 18.37 -70.35
CA VAL A 4 3.43 17.09 -69.92
C VAL A 4 3.15 16.78 -68.45
N THR A 5 2.26 15.80 -68.27
CA THR A 5 2.07 14.94 -67.09
C THR A 5 3.26 14.00 -66.93
N CYS A 6 3.63 13.70 -65.68
CA CYS A 6 4.33 12.47 -65.33
C CYS A 6 3.89 11.99 -63.93
N PHE A 7 3.22 10.84 -63.90
CA PHE A 7 3.09 9.94 -62.75
C PHE A 7 4.23 8.92 -62.83
N SER A 8 4.87 8.55 -61.71
CA SER A 8 5.35 7.18 -61.48
C SER A 8 5.66 6.91 -60.01
N TYR A 9 5.39 5.67 -59.64
CA TYR A 9 5.43 4.96 -58.36
C TYR A 9 6.84 4.48 -57.93
N LYS A 10 6.88 3.96 -56.67
CA LYS A 10 7.88 3.07 -55.99
C LYS A 10 8.95 3.82 -55.17
N GLU A 11 9.33 3.44 -53.95
CA GLU A 11 9.20 2.23 -53.13
C GLU A 11 9.51 2.57 -51.64
N ALA A 12 9.12 1.71 -50.69
CA ALA A 12 9.42 1.82 -49.26
C ALA A 12 10.92 1.54 -48.94
N PRO A 13 11.38 1.87 -47.71
CA PRO A 13 11.74 0.75 -46.84
C PRO A 13 11.42 0.94 -45.35
N THR A 14 10.91 -0.16 -44.79
CA THR A 14 11.11 -0.74 -43.46
C THR A 14 12.03 0.00 -42.48
N PHE A 15 11.48 0.48 -41.36
CA PHE A 15 12.26 0.83 -40.16
C PHE A 15 12.01 -0.18 -39.04
N PHE A 16 13.12 -0.77 -38.59
CA PHE A 16 13.22 -1.76 -37.54
C PHE A 16 12.90 -1.15 -36.16
N PHE A 17 12.08 -1.87 -35.39
CA PHE A 17 11.90 -1.72 -33.95
C PHE A 17 13.20 -2.09 -33.23
N LEU A 18 13.71 -1.23 -32.35
CA LEU A 18 14.69 -1.62 -31.33
C LEU A 18 14.06 -1.43 -29.94
N MET A 19 13.70 -2.55 -29.33
CA MET A 19 13.50 -2.70 -27.90
C MET A 19 14.85 -2.52 -27.19
N ALA A 20 14.94 -1.55 -26.27
CA ALA A 20 16.04 -1.45 -25.34
C ALA A 20 15.53 -1.81 -23.93
N SER A 21 15.62 -3.10 -23.59
CA SER A 21 15.54 -3.57 -22.21
C SER A 21 16.94 -3.54 -21.61
N SER A 22 17.22 -2.62 -20.70
CA SER A 22 18.49 -2.57 -19.97
C SER A 22 18.38 -3.35 -18.66
N CYS A 23 18.74 -4.63 -18.70
CA CYS A 23 19.16 -5.37 -17.51
C CYS A 23 20.63 -5.03 -17.23
N PHE A 24 20.93 -4.39 -16.09
CA PHE A 24 22.28 -4.27 -15.57
C PHE A 24 22.45 -5.20 -14.36
N LEU A 25 22.94 -6.41 -14.62
CA LEU A 25 23.77 -7.15 -13.66
C LEU A 25 25.23 -6.87 -14.02
N ARG A 26 26.03 -6.37 -13.09
CA ARG A 26 27.48 -6.54 -13.15
C ARG A 26 27.98 -7.16 -11.85
N SER A 27 28.45 -8.39 -12.01
CA SER A 27 29.13 -9.18 -11.01
C SER A 27 30.52 -8.63 -10.71
N ILE A 28 30.86 -8.76 -9.42
CA ILE A 28 32.17 -8.62 -8.81
C ILE A 28 33.12 -9.69 -9.36
N LEU A 29 34.30 -9.30 -9.86
CA LEU A 29 35.47 -10.18 -9.91
C LEU A 29 36.75 -9.39 -9.60
N PHE A 30 37.49 -9.96 -8.66
CA PHE A 30 38.80 -9.58 -8.15
C PHE A 30 39.90 -9.69 -9.22
N SER A 31 40.88 -8.78 -9.16
CA SER A 31 42.24 -9.00 -9.66
C SER A 31 43.21 -8.07 -8.91
N SER A 32 44.22 -8.65 -8.29
CA SER A 32 45.37 -7.98 -7.63
C SER A 32 46.63 -8.84 -7.90
N PRO A 33 47.86 -8.41 -7.57
CA PRO A 33 48.57 -7.16 -7.95
C PRO A 33 50.05 -7.44 -8.33
N THR A 34 50.85 -6.40 -8.66
CA THR A 34 52.32 -6.51 -8.81
C THR A 34 53.10 -5.37 -8.09
N ASN A 35 54.03 -5.81 -7.21
CA ASN A 35 55.24 -5.26 -6.51
C ASN A 35 55.80 -3.85 -6.84
N PHE A 36 56.43 -3.06 -5.93
CA PHE A 36 57.66 -3.23 -5.08
C PHE A 36 57.83 -1.95 -4.13
N PRO A 37 58.88 -1.74 -3.27
CA PRO A 37 59.22 -2.35 -1.96
C PRO A 37 59.53 -1.38 -0.76
N SER A 38 59.86 -2.01 0.40
CA SER A 38 60.66 -1.56 1.57
C SER A 38 59.90 -0.80 2.69
N SER A 39 60.06 -1.07 4.00
CA SER A 39 61.11 -1.74 4.79
C SER A 39 60.59 -2.22 6.18
N ARG A 40 61.25 -3.27 6.73
CA ARG A 40 61.51 -3.69 8.16
C ARG A 40 60.42 -3.43 9.23
N SER A 41 60.11 -4.27 10.23
CA SER A 41 60.58 -5.51 10.90
C SER A 41 59.46 -5.82 11.92
N ASN A 42 59.05 -7.04 12.27
CA ASN A 42 59.75 -7.99 13.13
C ASN A 42 58.88 -9.26 13.28
N SER A 43 59.55 -10.37 13.60
CA SER A 43 59.12 -11.76 13.72
C SER A 43 57.94 -12.10 14.66
N ARG A 44 57.11 -13.10 14.32
CA ARG A 44 57.19 -14.49 14.85
C ARG A 44 56.10 -15.42 14.26
N SER A 45 56.56 -16.63 13.93
CA SER A 45 55.90 -17.90 13.55
C SER A 45 54.63 -18.27 14.35
N VAL A 46 53.66 -19.06 13.83
CA VAL A 46 53.67 -20.54 13.81
C VAL A 46 52.40 -21.11 13.12
N PHE A 47 52.61 -22.03 12.17
CA PHE A 47 51.86 -23.26 11.77
C PHE A 47 50.40 -23.30 11.25
N PHE A 48 50.28 -23.93 10.07
CA PHE A 48 49.10 -24.59 9.46
C PHE A 48 48.99 -26.07 9.91
N PRO A 49 47.80 -26.71 9.78
CA PRO A 49 47.56 -27.68 8.68
C PRO A 49 46.14 -27.55 8.06
N LYS A 50 45.99 -27.58 6.72
CA LYS A 50 45.67 -28.73 5.82
C LYS A 50 44.30 -29.42 6.01
N SER A 51 43.38 -29.09 5.09
CA SER A 51 42.54 -29.94 4.21
C SER A 51 41.99 -31.30 4.67
N LEU A 52 40.71 -31.56 4.38
CA LEU A 52 40.15 -32.75 3.67
C LEU A 52 38.60 -32.63 3.62
N THR A 53 38.02 -32.33 2.45
CA THR A 53 37.27 -33.23 1.53
C THR A 53 35.85 -33.62 1.95
N CYS A 54 34.91 -33.27 1.06
CA CYS A 54 33.53 -33.72 1.01
C CYS A 54 33.44 -35.10 0.34
N SER A 55 32.48 -35.93 0.75
CA SER A 55 32.04 -37.11 -0.02
C SER A 55 30.53 -37.28 0.14
N PHE A 56 29.85 -37.26 -1.01
CA PHE A 56 28.48 -37.73 -1.20
C PHE A 56 28.43 -39.25 -1.04
N ALA A 57 27.38 -39.75 -0.39
CA ALA A 57 26.96 -41.15 -0.53
C ALA A 57 25.43 -41.23 -0.54
N SER A 58 24.92 -41.84 -1.60
CA SER A 58 23.52 -42.15 -1.88
C SER A 58 23.17 -43.57 -1.42
N SER A 59 22.00 -43.74 -0.80
CA SER A 59 21.16 -44.96 -0.77
C SER A 59 20.06 -44.70 0.28
N GLY A 60 18.77 -44.96 0.12
CA GLY A 60 18.05 -45.88 -0.75
C GLY A 60 17.17 -46.78 0.11
N SER A 61 15.86 -46.52 0.15
CA SER A 61 14.75 -47.36 0.68
C SER A 61 14.73 -47.62 2.21
N ARG A 62 13.62 -47.92 2.90
CA ARG A 62 12.23 -48.26 2.55
C ARG A 62 11.35 -48.02 3.81
N PHE A 63 10.05 -47.88 3.59
CA PHE A 63 8.95 -47.82 4.57
C PHE A 63 9.00 -48.91 5.65
N GLU A 64 8.58 -48.58 6.88
CA GLU A 64 7.69 -49.45 7.65
C GLU A 64 6.84 -48.65 8.66
N SER A 65 5.55 -48.94 8.60
CA SER A 65 4.46 -48.48 9.46
C SER A 65 4.41 -49.28 10.75
N PHE A 66 4.17 -48.63 11.89
CA PHE A 66 3.67 -49.32 13.08
C PHE A 66 2.40 -48.64 13.61
N SER A 67 1.30 -49.37 13.46
CA SER A 67 0.05 -49.25 14.20
C SER A 67 0.15 -50.16 15.42
N VAL A 68 -0.22 -49.66 16.60
CA VAL A 68 -0.70 -50.51 17.70
C VAL A 68 -1.83 -49.77 18.43
N SER A 69 -2.98 -50.44 18.49
CA SER A 69 -4.17 -50.01 19.22
C SER A 69 -4.26 -50.67 20.61
N SER A 70 -4.89 -49.94 21.53
CA SER A 70 -5.67 -50.38 22.71
C SER A 70 -4.96 -51.05 23.90
N ILE A 71 -5.22 -50.53 25.12
CA ILE A 71 -6.19 -51.08 26.09
C ILE A 71 -6.39 -50.10 27.27
N LEU A 72 -7.62 -50.12 27.77
CA LEU A 72 -8.25 -49.33 28.84
C LEU A 72 -7.68 -49.55 30.24
N SER A 73 -7.66 -48.50 31.07
CA SER A 73 -8.09 -48.57 32.47
C SER A 73 -8.35 -47.16 33.02
N GLY A 74 -9.56 -46.94 33.52
CA GLY A 74 -9.97 -45.65 34.09
C GLY A 74 -9.42 -45.40 35.50
N SER A 75 -9.39 -44.13 35.88
CA SER A 75 -9.65 -43.68 37.24
C SER A 75 -9.90 -42.18 37.26
N SER A 76 -11.10 -41.83 37.72
CA SER A 76 -11.60 -40.49 37.99
C SER A 76 -10.68 -39.71 38.91
N ARG A 77 -10.25 -38.51 38.47
CA ARG A 77 -9.95 -37.39 39.36
C ARG A 77 -10.49 -36.10 38.75
N ARG A 78 -11.45 -35.52 39.48
CA ARG A 78 -12.03 -34.20 39.22
C ARG A 78 -10.92 -33.16 39.35
N PHE A 79 -10.59 -32.49 38.26
CA PHE A 79 -9.92 -31.20 38.30
C PHE A 79 -10.96 -30.13 37.99
N ALA A 80 -11.20 -29.25 38.95
CA ALA A 80 -12.04 -28.08 38.79
C ALA A 80 -11.29 -27.09 37.90
N ASP A 81 -11.69 -27.01 36.64
CA ASP A 81 -11.19 -26.03 35.69
C ASP A 81 -12.02 -24.75 35.82
N SER A 82 -11.36 -23.70 36.31
CA SER A 82 -11.90 -22.36 36.49
C SER A 82 -12.01 -21.69 35.13
N ARG A 83 -13.11 -21.94 34.42
CA ARG A 83 -13.49 -21.17 33.23
C ARG A 83 -13.87 -19.75 33.64
N ARG A 84 -12.89 -18.84 33.57
CA ARG A 84 -13.14 -17.41 33.44
C ARG A 84 -13.88 -17.17 32.13
N LYS A 85 -15.18 -16.93 32.26
CA LYS A 85 -16.05 -16.39 31.23
C LYS A 85 -15.56 -14.97 30.92
N VAL A 86 -14.76 -14.81 29.87
CA VAL A 86 -14.54 -13.49 29.26
C VAL A 86 -15.82 -13.20 28.47
N SER A 87 -16.64 -12.30 29.00
CA SER A 87 -17.82 -11.79 28.33
C SER A 87 -17.39 -10.92 27.16
N GLU A 88 -17.54 -11.43 25.94
CA GLU A 88 -17.47 -10.65 24.71
C GLU A 88 -18.73 -9.79 24.62
N VAL A 89 -18.61 -8.52 25.02
CA VAL A 89 -19.65 -7.51 24.81
C VAL A 89 -19.37 -6.86 23.46
N ARG A 90 -19.91 -7.43 22.38
CA ARG A 90 -20.02 -6.74 21.09
C ARG A 90 -21.12 -5.69 21.20
N SER A 91 -20.73 -4.42 21.37
CA SER A 91 -21.62 -3.29 21.13
C SER A 91 -21.48 -2.85 19.67
N MET A 92 -22.19 -3.52 18.76
CA MET A 92 -22.33 -3.06 17.37
C MET A 92 -23.45 -2.03 17.30
N ALA A 93 -23.11 -0.75 17.40
CA ALA A 93 -24.01 0.32 16.97
C ALA A 93 -23.82 0.50 15.45
N THR A 94 -24.58 -0.25 14.64
CA THR A 94 -24.61 -0.09 13.18
C THR A 94 -25.77 0.84 12.84
N THR A 95 -25.50 2.09 12.51
CA THR A 95 -26.47 2.97 11.85
C THR A 95 -26.38 2.76 10.35
N ALA A 96 -27.09 1.74 9.85
CA ALA A 96 -27.27 1.55 8.41
C ALA A 96 -28.41 2.46 7.93
N SER A 97 -28.08 3.40 7.05
CA SER A 97 -29.06 4.15 6.26
C SER A 97 -29.22 3.44 4.92
N GLU A 98 -30.28 2.64 4.76
CA GLU A 98 -30.62 2.00 3.48
C GLU A 98 -31.38 2.99 2.58
N MET A 99 -30.80 3.42 1.46
CA MET A 99 -31.52 3.97 0.29
C MET A 99 -30.72 3.84 -1.02
N GLY A 100 -31.29 3.12 -2.01
CA GLY A 100 -30.99 3.21 -3.45
C GLY A 100 -29.68 2.56 -3.95
N GLU A 101 -29.54 2.42 -5.28
CA GLU A 101 -28.28 2.11 -6.01
C GLU A 101 -27.23 3.23 -5.83
N GLY A 102 -27.01 3.66 -4.59
CA GLY A 102 -26.08 4.69 -4.18
C GLY A 102 -24.96 4.11 -3.31
N GLU A 103 -23.90 4.91 -3.17
CA GLU A 103 -22.78 4.64 -2.28
C GLU A 103 -23.24 4.08 -0.92
N LYS A 104 -22.74 2.89 -0.56
CA LYS A 104 -22.95 2.36 0.77
C LYS A 104 -22.00 3.07 1.75
N LYS A 105 -22.55 3.90 2.62
CA LYS A 105 -21.79 4.56 3.69
C LYS A 105 -22.08 3.92 5.04
N ARG A 106 -21.05 3.55 5.80
CA ARG A 106 -21.19 3.07 7.19
C ARG A 106 -20.12 3.63 8.13
N VAL A 107 -20.45 3.69 9.42
CA VAL A 107 -19.56 4.15 10.49
C VAL A 107 -19.37 3.00 11.49
N GLU A 108 -18.12 2.64 11.75
CA GLU A 108 -17.72 1.62 12.71
C GLU A 108 -16.92 2.27 13.84
N ILE A 109 -17.38 2.09 15.08
CA ILE A 109 -16.76 2.66 16.28
C ILE A 109 -16.13 1.54 17.10
N PHE A 110 -14.84 1.68 17.40
CA PHE A 110 -14.04 0.70 18.11
C PHE A 110 -13.64 1.21 19.49
N ASP A 111 -13.56 0.31 20.46
CA ASP A 111 -13.16 0.65 21.83
C ASP A 111 -11.73 1.19 21.91
N THR A 112 -10.84 0.69 21.05
CA THR A 112 -9.40 1.00 21.06
C THR A 112 -8.86 1.08 19.63
N GLU A 113 -7.75 1.80 19.45
CA GLU A 113 -6.97 1.80 18.20
C GLU A 113 -6.51 0.38 17.80
N GLU A 114 -6.29 -0.50 18.78
CA GLU A 114 -5.87 -1.88 18.55
C GLU A 114 -6.99 -2.72 17.91
N ASN A 115 -8.22 -2.61 18.42
CA ASN A 115 -9.39 -3.29 17.84
C ASN A 115 -9.67 -2.76 16.43
N LEU A 116 -9.59 -1.43 16.26
CA LEU A 116 -9.73 -0.80 14.95
C LEU A 116 -8.70 -1.36 13.96
N ALA A 117 -7.42 -1.45 14.36
CA ALA A 117 -6.36 -1.95 13.48
C ALA A 117 -6.58 -3.42 13.09
N ALA A 118 -7.10 -4.24 14.01
CA ALA A 118 -7.39 -5.65 13.75
C ALA A 118 -8.53 -5.81 12.72
N ASP A 119 -9.62 -5.07 12.87
CA ASP A 119 -10.75 -5.11 11.93
C ASP A 119 -10.39 -4.45 10.59
N LEU A 120 -9.58 -3.39 10.58
CA LEU A 120 -9.06 -2.81 9.34
C LEU A 120 -8.18 -3.80 8.56
N ALA A 121 -7.34 -4.58 9.24
CA ALA A 121 -6.55 -5.63 8.60
C ALA A 121 -7.44 -6.73 8.02
N LYS A 122 -8.48 -7.15 8.76
CA LYS A 122 -9.47 -8.09 8.25
C LYS A 122 -10.15 -7.55 6.99
N PHE A 123 -10.66 -6.33 7.03
CA PHE A 123 -11.32 -5.67 5.91
C PHE A 123 -10.41 -5.59 4.68
N THR A 124 -9.15 -5.20 4.88
CA THR A 124 -8.16 -5.10 3.81
C THR A 124 -7.83 -6.48 3.22
N ALA A 125 -7.68 -7.51 4.05
CA ALA A 125 -7.41 -8.88 3.62
C ALA A 125 -8.58 -9.48 2.84
N ASP A 126 -9.82 -9.26 3.28
CA ASP A 126 -11.03 -9.72 2.59
C ASP A 126 -11.14 -9.07 1.20
N LEU A 127 -10.88 -7.76 1.09
CA LEU A 127 -10.87 -7.05 -0.20
C LEU A 127 -9.72 -7.52 -1.10
N SER A 128 -8.54 -7.74 -0.53
CA SER A 128 -7.41 -8.32 -1.26
C SER A 128 -7.80 -9.66 -1.87
N ASP A 129 -8.37 -10.58 -1.09
CA ASP A 129 -8.81 -11.89 -1.58
C ASP A 129 -9.88 -11.78 -2.67
N LYS A 130 -10.89 -10.92 -2.47
CA LYS A 130 -11.96 -10.64 -3.46
C LYS A 130 -11.36 -10.21 -4.80
N PHE A 131 -10.58 -9.12 -4.83
CA PHE A 131 -10.07 -8.58 -6.08
C PHE A 131 -8.99 -9.47 -6.70
N CYS A 132 -8.17 -10.15 -5.89
CA CYS A 132 -7.24 -11.15 -6.44
C CYS A 132 -7.97 -12.28 -7.17
N LYS A 133 -9.14 -12.73 -6.69
CA LYS A 133 -9.97 -13.74 -7.36
C LYS A 133 -10.66 -13.21 -8.60
N GLU A 134 -11.18 -11.99 -8.56
CA GLU A 134 -11.94 -11.39 -9.66
C GLU A 134 -11.05 -10.98 -10.85
N ARG A 135 -9.86 -10.42 -10.56
CA ARG A 135 -9.01 -9.80 -11.59
C ARG A 135 -7.54 -10.16 -11.53
N GLY A 136 -7.10 -10.94 -10.53
CA GLY A 136 -5.70 -11.34 -10.41
C GLY A 136 -4.76 -10.22 -9.98
N ALA A 137 -5.27 -9.16 -9.37
CA ALA A 137 -4.51 -8.05 -8.80
C ALA A 137 -5.33 -7.35 -7.71
N PHE A 138 -4.65 -6.68 -6.77
CA PHE A 138 -5.26 -5.85 -5.75
C PHE A 138 -4.52 -4.52 -5.66
N THR A 139 -5.22 -3.40 -5.86
CA THR A 139 -4.62 -2.06 -5.87
C THR A 139 -5.01 -1.34 -4.60
N VAL A 140 -4.03 -1.04 -3.76
CA VAL A 140 -4.24 -0.37 -2.47
C VAL A 140 -3.49 0.96 -2.46
N VAL A 141 -4.20 2.00 -2.05
CA VAL A 141 -3.66 3.35 -1.89
C VAL A 141 -3.68 3.72 -0.42
N VAL A 142 -2.60 4.31 0.10
CA VAL A 142 -2.54 4.75 1.50
C VAL A 142 -2.22 6.23 1.63
N SER A 143 -2.77 6.85 2.67
CA SER A 143 -2.22 8.10 3.21
C SER A 143 -1.09 7.85 4.19
N GLY A 144 -0.31 8.88 4.47
CA GLY A 144 0.65 8.87 5.58
C GLY A 144 0.02 8.94 6.97
N GLY A 145 0.83 9.39 7.93
CA GLY A 145 0.39 9.65 9.30
C GLY A 145 0.15 8.39 10.14
N SER A 146 -0.72 8.50 11.15
CA SER A 146 -0.97 7.41 12.11
C SER A 146 -1.64 6.19 11.48
N LEU A 147 -2.35 6.35 10.35
CA LEU A 147 -2.98 5.25 9.61
C LEU A 147 -1.99 4.12 9.32
N ILE A 148 -0.75 4.45 8.90
CA ILE A 148 0.25 3.46 8.52
C ILE A 148 0.54 2.48 9.67
N LYS A 149 0.42 2.93 10.93
CA LYS A 149 0.61 2.06 12.09
C LYS A 149 -0.44 0.95 12.15
N SER A 150 -1.66 1.17 11.68
CA SER A 150 -2.73 0.18 11.68
C SER A 150 -2.43 -0.99 10.73
N LEU A 151 -1.64 -0.76 9.67
CA LEU A 151 -1.21 -1.82 8.74
C LEU A 151 -0.31 -2.86 9.40
N ARG A 152 0.23 -2.61 10.60
CA ARG A 152 1.00 -3.61 11.37
C ARG A 152 0.24 -4.92 11.54
N LYS A 153 -1.08 -4.88 11.61
CA LYS A 153 -1.91 -6.07 11.78
C LYS A 153 -1.90 -6.99 10.57
N LEU A 154 -1.64 -6.47 9.38
CA LEU A 154 -1.49 -7.28 8.17
C LEU A 154 -0.18 -8.07 8.13
N VAL A 155 0.82 -7.70 8.94
CA VAL A 155 2.10 -8.42 9.04
C VAL A 155 2.13 -9.43 10.19
N GLU A 156 1.01 -9.59 10.89
CA GLU A 156 0.81 -10.61 11.93
C GLU A 156 0.08 -11.83 11.35
N SER A 157 0.14 -12.97 12.04
CA SER A 157 -0.66 -14.15 11.69
C SER A 157 -2.16 -13.87 11.86
N PRO A 158 -3.04 -14.35 10.96
CA PRO A 158 -2.75 -15.21 9.82
C PRO A 158 -2.38 -14.47 8.53
N TYR A 159 -2.49 -13.14 8.49
CA TYR A 159 -2.45 -12.35 7.27
C TYR A 159 -1.11 -12.36 6.54
N ILE A 160 0.00 -12.38 7.28
CA ILE A 160 1.34 -12.41 6.70
C ILE A 160 1.53 -13.60 5.75
N ASP A 161 0.93 -14.75 6.06
CA ASP A 161 1.05 -16.00 5.32
C ASP A 161 -0.15 -16.26 4.37
N SER A 162 -1.32 -15.66 4.64
CA SER A 162 -2.54 -15.93 3.87
C SER A 162 -2.78 -14.97 2.71
N ILE A 163 -2.17 -13.78 2.74
CA ILE A 163 -2.30 -12.79 1.67
C ILE A 163 -1.29 -13.08 0.55
N ASP A 164 -1.77 -13.11 -0.70
CA ASP A 164 -0.91 -13.18 -1.88
C ASP A 164 -0.32 -11.80 -2.21
N TRP A 165 0.77 -11.44 -1.52
CA TRP A 165 1.48 -10.17 -1.70
C TRP A 165 1.98 -9.93 -3.12
N SER A 166 2.16 -10.98 -3.93
CA SER A 166 2.61 -10.85 -5.33
C SER A 166 1.60 -10.13 -6.23
N ARG A 167 0.33 -10.09 -5.79
CA ARG A 167 -0.81 -9.48 -6.48
C ARG A 167 -1.06 -8.03 -6.09
N TRP A 168 -0.38 -7.56 -5.04
CA TRP A 168 -0.58 -6.21 -4.53
C TRP A 168 0.13 -5.19 -5.41
N HIS A 169 -0.56 -4.09 -5.69
CA HIS A 169 -0.05 -2.86 -6.28
C HIS A 169 -0.29 -1.73 -5.28
N PHE A 170 0.79 -1.13 -4.79
CA PHE A 170 0.78 -0.22 -3.65
C PHE A 170 1.10 1.21 -4.08
N PHE A 171 0.27 2.16 -3.63
CA PHE A 171 0.33 3.57 -4.02
C PHE A 171 0.17 4.48 -2.80
N TRP A 172 0.53 5.75 -2.98
CA TRP A 172 0.23 6.82 -2.02
C TRP A 172 -0.83 7.76 -2.60
N VAL A 173 -1.77 8.20 -1.75
CA VAL A 173 -2.76 9.22 -2.09
C VAL A 173 -2.13 10.62 -2.10
N ASP A 174 -1.15 10.85 -1.25
CA ASP A 174 -0.36 12.06 -1.17
C ASP A 174 1.06 11.76 -0.70
N GLU A 175 1.99 12.64 -1.06
CA GLU A 175 3.36 12.54 -0.60
C GLU A 175 4.02 13.92 -0.52
N ARG A 176 4.94 14.07 0.42
CA ARG A 176 5.77 15.25 0.62
C ARG A 176 6.92 15.14 -0.36
N VAL A 177 7.20 16.21 -1.09
CA VAL A 177 8.27 16.23 -2.09
C VAL A 177 9.61 16.41 -1.39
N VAL A 178 10.05 15.34 -0.73
CA VAL A 178 11.29 15.23 0.03
C VAL A 178 11.95 13.89 -0.32
N PRO A 179 13.25 13.71 -0.03
CA PRO A 179 13.90 12.42 -0.27
C PRO A 179 13.16 11.25 0.41
N LYS A 180 13.11 10.07 -0.20
CA LYS A 180 12.44 8.86 0.34
C LYS A 180 12.99 8.36 1.66
N HIS A 181 14.15 8.85 2.08
CA HIS A 181 14.75 8.55 3.38
C HIS A 181 14.53 9.67 4.40
N HIS A 182 13.83 10.75 4.05
CA HIS A 182 13.48 11.84 4.95
C HIS A 182 12.39 11.43 5.95
N ASP A 183 12.42 11.96 7.18
CA ASP A 183 11.44 11.59 8.23
C ASP A 183 10.00 11.98 7.84
N ASP A 184 9.82 13.04 7.05
CA ASP A 184 8.50 13.48 6.56
C ASP A 184 7.98 12.70 5.34
N SER A 185 8.73 11.74 4.79
CA SER A 185 8.28 10.94 3.64
C SER A 185 7.27 9.88 4.08
N ASN A 186 6.09 9.89 3.45
CA ASN A 186 5.10 8.83 3.60
C ASN A 186 5.62 7.49 3.07
N TYR A 187 6.48 7.50 2.04
CA TYR A 187 7.19 6.32 1.55
C TYR A 187 8.06 5.71 2.65
N ARG A 188 8.91 6.50 3.30
CA ARG A 188 9.76 5.99 4.40
C ARG A 188 8.91 5.38 5.50
N LEU A 189 7.87 6.11 5.93
CA LEU A 189 6.98 5.67 6.99
C LEU A 189 6.33 4.31 6.66
N ALA A 190 5.81 4.16 5.44
CA ALA A 190 5.21 2.92 4.97
C ALA A 190 6.24 1.80 4.79
N TYR A 191 7.45 2.13 4.33
CA TYR A 191 8.53 1.15 4.15
C TYR A 191 8.98 0.55 5.48
N ASP A 192 9.31 1.39 6.45
CA ASP A 192 9.79 0.98 7.77
C ASP A 192 8.69 0.22 8.55
N SER A 193 7.43 0.64 8.39
CA SER A 193 6.31 0.08 9.15
C SER A 193 5.73 -1.19 8.54
N PHE A 194 5.71 -1.30 7.21
CA PHE A 194 4.93 -2.31 6.49
C PHE A 194 5.67 -2.92 5.30
N LEU A 195 6.10 -2.15 4.29
CA LEU A 195 6.58 -2.70 3.01
C LEU A 195 7.84 -3.56 3.16
N SER A 196 8.73 -3.23 4.10
CA SER A 196 9.93 -4.02 4.39
C SER A 196 9.66 -5.41 4.99
N LYS A 197 8.41 -5.70 5.36
CA LYS A 197 7.99 -6.92 6.08
C LYS A 197 7.14 -7.84 5.22
N VAL A 198 6.76 -7.42 4.01
CA VAL A 198 5.88 -8.18 3.10
C VAL A 198 6.56 -8.37 1.75
N SER A 199 6.13 -9.39 1.01
CA SER A 199 6.75 -9.78 -0.26
C SER A 199 6.07 -9.14 -1.48
N ILE A 200 5.78 -7.83 -1.43
CA ILE A 200 5.25 -7.10 -2.58
C ILE A 200 6.40 -6.88 -3.58
N PRO A 201 6.24 -7.24 -4.87
CA PRO A 201 7.27 -7.01 -5.87
C PRO A 201 7.64 -5.52 -5.95
N PRO A 202 8.93 -5.15 -5.99
CA PRO A 202 9.32 -3.73 -6.03
C PRO A 202 8.73 -2.96 -7.21
N GLY A 203 8.50 -3.63 -8.36
CA GLY A 203 7.83 -3.04 -9.52
C GLY A 203 6.34 -2.75 -9.34
N ASN A 204 5.74 -3.22 -8.25
CA ASN A 204 4.35 -2.98 -7.87
C ASN A 204 4.24 -1.93 -6.75
N VAL A 205 5.33 -1.28 -6.35
CA VAL A 205 5.32 -0.19 -5.36
C VAL A 205 5.57 1.13 -6.10
N TYR A 206 4.52 1.93 -6.26
CA TYR A 206 4.53 3.13 -7.08
C TYR A 206 4.69 4.37 -6.20
N ALA A 207 5.95 4.76 -5.98
CA ALA A 207 6.30 5.96 -5.23
C ALA A 207 6.64 7.12 -6.18
N ILE A 208 6.57 8.35 -5.67
CA ILE A 208 6.88 9.56 -6.45
C ILE A 208 8.37 9.60 -6.84
N ASN A 209 8.67 10.39 -7.86
CA ASN A 209 10.04 10.79 -8.16
C ASN A 209 10.44 12.01 -7.31
N GLU A 210 11.16 11.76 -6.21
CA GLU A 210 11.62 12.78 -5.24
C GLU A 210 12.62 13.81 -5.80
N SER A 211 13.15 13.57 -7.01
CA SER A 211 14.13 14.47 -7.64
C SER A 211 13.51 15.58 -8.48
N LEU A 212 12.18 15.56 -8.65
CA LEU A 212 11.41 16.53 -9.42
C LEU A 212 10.79 17.61 -8.52
N SER A 213 10.38 18.74 -9.12
CA SER A 213 9.51 19.70 -8.43
C SER A 213 8.15 19.08 -8.13
N ALA A 214 7.35 19.69 -7.25
CA ALA A 214 6.03 19.17 -6.92
C ALA A 214 5.13 19.01 -8.15
N GLU A 215 5.10 20.00 -9.05
CA GLU A 215 4.32 19.94 -10.29
C GLU A 215 4.78 18.79 -11.18
N ALA A 216 6.09 18.69 -11.42
CA ALA A 216 6.65 17.67 -12.29
C ALA A 216 6.51 16.26 -11.69
N ALA A 217 6.60 16.12 -10.36
CA ALA A 217 6.34 14.87 -9.65
C ALA A 217 4.87 14.45 -9.75
N ALA A 218 3.92 15.41 -9.69
CA ALA A 218 2.50 15.14 -9.88
C ALA A 218 2.20 14.66 -11.32
N ASP A 219 2.77 15.34 -12.33
CA ASP A 219 2.62 14.96 -13.74
C ASP A 219 3.25 13.58 -14.05
N ASP A 220 4.42 13.29 -13.48
CA ASP A 220 5.08 11.98 -13.57
C ASP A 220 4.23 10.87 -12.96
N TYR A 221 3.69 11.11 -11.76
CA TYR A 221 2.83 10.16 -11.07
C TYR A 221 1.51 9.93 -11.83
N GLU A 222 0.86 10.99 -12.33
CA GLU A 222 -0.32 10.86 -13.20
C GLU A 222 -0.01 10.09 -14.48
N THR A 223 1.16 10.31 -15.09
CA THR A 223 1.61 9.58 -16.28
C THR A 223 1.80 8.09 -15.97
N CYS A 224 2.35 7.75 -14.81
CA CYS A 224 2.45 6.37 -14.32
C CYS A 224 1.06 5.74 -14.18
N LEU A 225 0.09 6.43 -13.57
CA LEU A 225 -1.28 5.92 -13.43
C LEU A 225 -1.94 5.68 -14.81
N LYS A 226 -1.80 6.62 -15.74
CA LYS A 226 -2.31 6.47 -17.12
C LYS A 226 -1.69 5.28 -17.85
N HIS A 227 -0.41 5.00 -17.60
CA HIS A 227 0.24 3.82 -18.14
C HIS A 227 -0.36 2.53 -17.55
N LEU A 228 -0.56 2.49 -16.23
CA LEU A 228 -1.16 1.33 -15.55
C LEU A 228 -2.60 1.06 -15.98
N VAL A 229 -3.36 2.11 -16.33
CA VAL A 229 -4.67 1.97 -16.98
C VAL A 229 -4.52 1.29 -18.35
N LYS A 230 -3.59 1.75 -19.19
CA LYS A 230 -3.34 1.16 -20.52
C LYS A 230 -2.89 -0.29 -20.46
N THR A 231 -2.19 -0.68 -19.40
CA THR A 231 -1.73 -2.07 -19.18
C THR A 231 -2.73 -2.91 -18.37
N ASN A 232 -3.95 -2.42 -18.14
CA ASN A 232 -5.02 -3.10 -17.39
C ASN A 232 -4.68 -3.49 -15.94
N ILE A 233 -3.72 -2.79 -15.31
CA ILE A 233 -3.43 -2.96 -13.88
C ILE A 233 -4.41 -2.12 -13.04
N LEU A 234 -4.67 -0.88 -13.48
CA LEU A 234 -5.69 0.00 -12.93
C LEU A 234 -6.91 0.01 -13.85
N ARG A 235 -8.10 -0.01 -13.23
CA ARG A 235 -9.35 0.15 -13.96
C ARG A 235 -9.67 1.64 -14.12
N VAL A 236 -10.60 1.93 -15.02
CA VAL A 236 -11.24 3.23 -15.12
C VAL A 236 -12.68 3.04 -14.65
N SER A 237 -13.16 3.99 -13.86
CA SER A 237 -14.58 4.06 -13.51
C SER A 237 -15.42 4.33 -14.75
N GLU A 238 -16.45 3.53 -14.95
CA GLU A 238 -17.42 3.76 -16.03
C GLU A 238 -18.30 5.00 -15.78
N SER A 239 -18.49 5.38 -14.50
CA SER A 239 -19.34 6.50 -14.11
C SER A 239 -18.61 7.84 -14.15
N THR A 240 -17.33 7.86 -13.78
CA THR A 240 -16.56 9.11 -13.64
C THR A 240 -15.49 9.30 -14.72
N GLY A 241 -15.00 8.21 -15.34
CA GLY A 241 -13.87 8.25 -16.27
C GLY A 241 -12.49 8.42 -15.61
N PHE A 242 -12.40 8.40 -14.28
CA PHE A 242 -11.15 8.47 -13.51
C PHE A 242 -10.63 7.07 -13.14
N PRO A 243 -9.35 6.92 -12.77
CA PRO A 243 -8.81 5.64 -12.32
C PRO A 243 -9.55 5.12 -11.08
N LYS A 244 -10.03 3.88 -11.15
CA LYS A 244 -10.74 3.17 -10.07
C LYS A 244 -9.79 2.23 -9.35
N PHE A 245 -9.39 2.62 -8.14
CA PHE A 245 -8.63 1.78 -7.22
C PHE A 245 -9.56 0.87 -6.42
N ASP A 246 -9.08 -0.31 -6.04
CA ASP A 246 -9.88 -1.24 -5.22
C ASP A 246 -10.07 -0.78 -3.78
N LEU A 247 -9.01 -0.31 -3.13
CA LEU A 247 -9.07 0.17 -1.75
C LEU A 247 -8.20 1.43 -1.55
N MET A 248 -8.81 2.48 -1.03
CA MET A 248 -8.09 3.68 -0.58
C MET A 248 -8.23 3.83 0.94
N LEU A 249 -7.10 3.78 1.63
CA LEU A 249 -6.99 3.97 3.07
C LEU A 249 -6.59 5.41 3.36
N LEU A 250 -7.48 6.18 3.96
CA LEU A 250 -7.31 7.61 4.21
C LEU A 250 -7.29 7.90 5.71
N GLY A 251 -6.27 8.63 6.15
CA GLY A 251 -6.28 9.33 7.44
C GLY A 251 -6.96 10.69 7.31
N MET A 252 -7.25 11.30 8.47
CA MET A 252 -7.83 12.64 8.54
C MET A 252 -7.06 13.56 9.50
N GLY A 253 -6.87 14.80 9.10
CA GLY A 253 -6.36 15.87 9.94
C GLY A 253 -7.29 16.30 11.08
N PRO A 254 -6.78 17.03 12.10
CA PRO A 254 -7.65 17.62 13.14
C PRO A 254 -8.55 18.75 12.59
N ASP A 255 -8.15 19.33 11.46
CA ASP A 255 -8.85 20.29 10.62
C ASP A 255 -9.71 19.61 9.54
N GLY A 256 -9.77 18.28 9.51
CA GLY A 256 -10.59 17.56 8.53
C GLY A 256 -10.02 17.44 7.12
N HIS A 257 -8.78 17.86 6.89
CA HIS A 257 -8.10 17.59 5.62
C HIS A 257 -7.92 16.07 5.42
N VAL A 258 -7.95 15.65 4.16
CA VAL A 258 -7.58 14.31 3.70
C VAL A 258 -6.52 14.45 2.62
N ALA A 259 -5.61 13.49 2.50
CA ALA A 259 -4.47 13.60 1.58
C ALA A 259 -3.73 14.95 1.80
N SER A 260 -3.53 15.75 0.74
CA SER A 260 -3.13 17.16 0.88
C SER A 260 -4.22 18.14 0.40
N LEU A 261 -5.49 17.81 0.63
CA LEU A 261 -6.66 18.63 0.34
C LEU A 261 -7.12 19.32 1.64
N PHE A 262 -6.76 20.59 1.80
CA PHE A 262 -6.96 21.37 3.03
C PHE A 262 -8.22 22.24 2.99
N PRO A 263 -8.88 22.49 4.14
CA PRO A 263 -9.97 23.47 4.24
C PRO A 263 -9.58 24.82 3.63
N GLY A 264 -10.48 25.42 2.86
CA GLY A 264 -10.31 26.73 2.23
C GLY A 264 -9.35 26.76 1.04
N HIS A 265 -8.67 25.65 0.75
CA HIS A 265 -7.70 25.59 -0.34
C HIS A 265 -8.38 25.31 -1.69
N SER A 266 -7.93 25.99 -2.75
CA SER A 266 -8.53 25.89 -4.09
C SER A 266 -8.50 24.47 -4.67
N LEU A 267 -7.51 23.66 -4.29
CA LEU A 267 -7.37 22.26 -4.72
C LEU A 267 -8.54 21.36 -4.31
N CYS A 268 -9.32 21.73 -3.30
CA CYS A 268 -10.56 21.02 -2.99
C CYS A 268 -11.61 21.13 -4.11
N ASN A 269 -11.45 22.07 -5.05
CA ASN A 269 -12.31 22.26 -6.22
C ASN A 269 -11.68 21.70 -7.52
N GLU A 270 -10.49 21.08 -7.45
CA GLU A 270 -9.87 20.45 -8.62
C GLU A 270 -10.73 19.26 -9.08
N SER A 271 -11.11 19.27 -10.36
CA SER A 271 -12.10 18.33 -10.92
C SER A 271 -11.66 17.69 -12.24
N GLU A 272 -10.50 18.07 -12.79
CA GLU A 272 -10.01 17.60 -14.09
C GLU A 272 -8.79 16.70 -13.94
N LYS A 273 -7.80 17.11 -13.13
CA LYS A 273 -6.55 16.35 -12.95
C LYS A 273 -6.76 15.10 -12.11
N TRP A 274 -5.92 14.07 -12.34
CA TRP A 274 -5.90 12.89 -11.49
C TRP A 274 -5.02 13.14 -10.26
N VAL A 275 -3.87 13.77 -10.50
CA VAL A 275 -2.88 14.14 -9.49
C VAL A 275 -2.56 15.62 -9.65
N THR A 276 -2.42 16.33 -8.53
CA THR A 276 -2.01 17.74 -8.52
C THR A 276 -0.93 17.97 -7.48
N SER A 277 -0.23 19.09 -7.60
CA SER A 277 0.72 19.58 -6.61
C SER A 277 0.11 20.66 -5.72
N ILE A 278 0.71 20.84 -4.55
CA ILE A 278 0.53 21.97 -3.65
C ILE A 278 1.91 22.44 -3.22
N THR A 279 2.16 23.75 -3.27
CA THR A 279 3.46 24.34 -2.87
C THR A 279 3.36 25.18 -1.60
N ASP A 280 2.15 25.52 -1.20
CA ASP A 280 1.77 26.40 -0.09
C ASP A 280 0.93 25.67 0.96
N SER A 281 1.19 24.36 1.17
CA SER A 281 0.49 23.60 2.21
C SER A 281 0.60 24.32 3.57
N PRO A 282 -0.52 24.49 4.31
CA PRO A 282 -0.53 25.14 5.61
C PRO A 282 0.22 24.34 6.69
N LYS A 283 0.67 23.12 6.34
CA LYS A 283 1.47 22.25 7.20
C LYS A 283 2.79 21.91 6.53
N PRO A 284 3.93 21.98 7.25
CA PRO A 284 5.22 21.60 6.69
C PRO A 284 5.29 20.09 6.40
N PRO A 285 6.13 19.66 5.44
CA PRO A 285 6.67 20.45 4.33
C PRO A 285 5.55 21.00 3.42
N SER A 286 5.79 22.18 2.84
CA SER A 286 4.78 22.90 2.05
C SER A 286 4.55 22.28 0.68
N GLU A 287 5.59 21.69 0.08
CA GLU A 287 5.53 21.03 -1.23
C GLU A 287 5.07 19.58 -1.13
N ARG A 288 3.96 19.27 -1.78
CA ARG A 288 3.35 17.94 -1.80
C ARG A 288 2.72 17.65 -3.15
N ILE A 289 2.53 16.37 -3.44
CA ILE A 289 1.60 15.92 -4.47
C ILE A 289 0.40 15.24 -3.80
N THR A 290 -0.75 15.24 -4.47
CA THR A 290 -1.97 14.65 -3.94
C THR A 290 -2.89 14.19 -5.06
N PHE A 291 -3.63 13.12 -4.82
CA PHE A 291 -4.82 12.79 -5.58
C PHE A 291 -5.89 13.85 -5.35
N THR A 292 -6.68 14.06 -6.38
CA THR A 292 -7.83 14.95 -6.39
C THR A 292 -9.08 14.19 -5.93
N PHE A 293 -10.14 14.91 -5.53
CA PHE A 293 -11.39 14.25 -5.15
C PHE A 293 -11.98 13.35 -6.25
N PRO A 294 -11.95 13.68 -7.55
CA PRO A 294 -12.39 12.77 -8.58
C PRO A 294 -11.72 11.40 -8.52
N VAL A 295 -10.41 11.32 -8.28
CA VAL A 295 -9.70 10.03 -8.16
C VAL A 295 -10.04 9.32 -6.86
N ILE A 296 -10.05 10.05 -5.73
CA ILE A 296 -10.41 9.49 -4.43
C ILE A 296 -11.80 8.85 -4.50
N ASN A 297 -12.78 9.60 -5.00
CA ASN A 297 -14.18 9.24 -5.03
C ASN A 297 -14.53 8.18 -6.09
N SER A 298 -13.64 7.92 -7.05
CA SER A 298 -13.79 6.83 -8.03
C SER A 298 -13.27 5.49 -7.51
N SER A 299 -12.69 5.44 -6.32
CA SER A 299 -12.25 4.18 -5.72
C SER A 299 -13.46 3.28 -5.40
N ALA A 300 -13.32 1.98 -5.59
CA ALA A 300 -14.35 1.00 -5.24
C ALA A 300 -14.66 1.07 -3.75
N HIS A 301 -13.63 0.97 -2.91
CA HIS A 301 -13.74 1.09 -1.47
C HIS A 301 -12.85 2.21 -0.94
N VAL A 302 -13.40 3.03 -0.05
CA VAL A 302 -12.64 4.01 0.74
C VAL A 302 -12.84 3.73 2.22
N ALA A 303 -11.74 3.63 2.97
CA ALA A 303 -11.76 3.53 4.42
C ALA A 303 -11.12 4.78 5.03
N LEU A 304 -11.92 5.60 5.71
CA LEU A 304 -11.44 6.71 6.52
C LEU A 304 -11.11 6.21 7.92
N VAL A 305 -9.82 6.19 8.26
CA VAL A 305 -9.28 5.64 9.51
C VAL A 305 -8.86 6.78 10.42
N VAL A 306 -9.62 7.02 11.48
CA VAL A 306 -9.46 8.19 12.34
C VAL A 306 -9.45 7.77 13.80
N CYS A 307 -8.33 8.03 14.47
CA CYS A 307 -8.16 7.76 15.89
C CYS A 307 -7.80 9.04 16.67
N GLY A 308 -8.23 9.11 17.92
CA GLY A 308 -7.87 10.16 18.87
C GLY A 308 -8.86 11.32 18.97
N SER A 309 -9.00 11.86 20.18
CA SER A 309 -9.95 12.92 20.52
C SER A 309 -9.72 14.23 19.76
N GLY A 310 -8.48 14.51 19.35
CA GLY A 310 -8.13 15.69 18.54
C GLY A 310 -8.77 15.72 17.15
N LYS A 311 -9.50 14.67 16.75
CA LYS A 311 -10.21 14.57 15.47
C LYS A 311 -11.73 14.69 15.61
N ALA A 312 -12.27 14.65 16.83
CA ALA A 312 -13.69 14.42 17.05
C ALA A 312 -14.61 15.51 16.47
N GLU A 313 -14.22 16.78 16.57
CA GLU A 313 -14.96 17.89 15.98
C GLU A 313 -14.99 17.78 14.44
N ALA A 314 -13.84 17.48 13.82
CA ALA A 314 -13.76 17.29 12.37
C ALA A 314 -14.55 16.05 11.89
N VAL A 315 -14.57 14.97 12.68
CA VAL A 315 -15.38 13.78 12.37
C VAL A 315 -16.86 14.12 12.38
N GLN A 316 -17.35 14.79 13.43
CA GLN A 316 -18.74 15.22 13.53
C GLN A 316 -19.11 16.13 12.36
N ALA A 317 -18.27 17.13 12.07
CA ALA A 317 -18.52 18.08 11.00
C ALA A 317 -18.53 17.42 9.61
N ALA A 318 -17.61 16.49 9.33
CA ALA A 318 -17.58 15.73 8.09
C ALA A 318 -18.82 14.84 7.91
N LEU A 319 -19.22 14.11 8.96
CA LEU A 319 -20.39 13.22 8.90
C LEU A 319 -21.69 13.99 8.74
N ASN A 320 -21.81 15.15 9.38
CA ASN A 320 -22.97 16.04 9.28
C ASN A 320 -22.95 16.96 8.04
N LYS A 321 -21.87 16.93 7.25
CA LYS A 321 -21.65 17.83 6.10
C LYS A 321 -21.77 19.31 6.47
N THR A 322 -21.19 19.70 7.60
CA THR A 322 -21.22 21.08 8.11
C THR A 322 -19.84 21.72 8.05
N GLY A 323 -19.78 22.99 7.63
CA GLY A 323 -18.52 23.72 7.52
C GLY A 323 -17.67 23.30 6.31
N ASP A 324 -16.43 23.79 6.28
CA ASP A 324 -15.46 23.46 5.24
C ASP A 324 -14.52 22.36 5.75
N VAL A 325 -14.90 21.12 5.49
CA VAL A 325 -14.23 19.92 6.01
C VAL A 325 -14.02 18.94 4.85
N PRO A 326 -12.84 18.91 4.22
CA PRO A 326 -12.55 18.10 3.03
C PRO A 326 -12.94 16.62 3.17
N ALA A 327 -12.79 16.02 4.35
CA ALA A 327 -13.22 14.65 4.62
C ALA A 327 -14.73 14.39 4.40
N GLY A 328 -15.57 15.43 4.49
CA GLY A 328 -17.01 15.35 4.20
C GLY A 328 -17.34 15.25 2.71
N SER A 329 -16.38 15.56 1.83
CA SER A 329 -16.49 15.43 0.37
C SER A 329 -15.97 14.09 -0.16
N VAL A 330 -15.41 13.25 0.70
CA VAL A 330 -14.99 11.89 0.35
C VAL A 330 -16.22 11.02 0.14
N SER A 331 -16.20 10.29 -0.97
CA SER A 331 -17.14 9.22 -1.29
C SER A 331 -16.40 8.02 -1.88
N ALA A 332 -17.13 6.94 -2.16
CA ALA A 332 -16.66 5.76 -2.87
C ALA A 332 -17.74 5.25 -3.82
N GLU A 333 -17.36 4.49 -4.84
CA GLU A 333 -18.34 3.92 -5.77
C GLU A 333 -19.11 2.74 -5.19
N ASP A 334 -18.42 1.85 -4.47
CA ASP A 334 -19.05 0.67 -3.91
C ASP A 334 -19.32 0.92 -2.41
N GLU A 335 -18.30 1.27 -1.63
CA GLU A 335 -18.46 1.46 -0.18
C GLU A 335 -17.48 2.43 0.48
N LEU A 336 -18.02 3.36 1.27
CA LEU A 336 -17.28 4.22 2.18
C LEU A 336 -17.48 3.76 3.62
N VAL A 337 -16.37 3.48 4.30
CA VAL A 337 -16.36 3.04 5.70
C VAL A 337 -15.56 4.02 6.56
N TRP A 338 -16.17 4.51 7.63
CA TRP A 338 -15.46 5.26 8.66
C TRP A 338 -15.05 4.33 9.79
N PHE A 339 -13.75 4.12 9.98
CA PHE A 339 -13.17 3.41 11.12
C PHE A 339 -12.77 4.44 12.17
N LEU A 340 -13.51 4.50 13.27
CA LEU A 340 -13.32 5.46 14.36
C LEU A 340 -12.96 4.76 15.66
N ASP A 341 -12.01 5.27 16.42
CA ASP A 341 -11.93 4.92 17.85
C ASP A 341 -12.91 5.76 18.68
N LYS A 342 -13.26 5.29 19.88
CA LYS A 342 -14.13 6.01 20.82
C LYS A 342 -13.72 7.48 21.04
N PRO A 343 -12.44 7.81 21.23
CA PRO A 343 -11.98 9.20 21.29
C PRO A 343 -12.37 10.04 20.06
N ALA A 344 -12.14 9.54 18.85
CA ALA A 344 -12.48 10.24 17.60
C ALA A 344 -13.99 10.34 17.37
N SER A 345 -14.78 9.42 17.92
CA SER A 345 -16.25 9.46 17.85
C SER A 345 -16.91 10.20 19.02
N SER A 346 -16.15 10.85 19.91
CA SER A 346 -16.68 11.42 21.17
C SER A 346 -17.68 12.57 21.02
N LYS A 347 -17.91 13.03 19.79
CA LYS A 347 -18.86 14.09 19.43
C LYS A 347 -20.05 13.59 18.61
N LEU A 348 -20.13 12.28 18.35
CA LEU A 348 -21.22 11.67 17.58
C LEU A 348 -22.45 11.38 18.43
#